data_AF-U7V4B8-F1
#
_entry.id   AF-U7V4B8-F1
#
_cell.length_a   1.000
_cell.length_b   1.000
_cell.length_c   1.000
_cell.angle_alpha   90.00
_cell.angle_beta   90.00
_cell.angle_gamma   90.00
#
_symmetry.space_group_name_H-M   'P 1'
#
loop_
_entity.id
_entity.type
_entity.pdbx_description
1 polymer ?
#
loop_
_entity_poly.entity_id
_entity_poly.type
_entity_poly.pdbx_seq_one_letter_code
_entity_poly.pdbx_strand_id
1 'polypeptide(L)'
;MKIDELNEKLQKSREKLQELERDKKIYMSNESREKRRKRARNLIMLGALFEIESLDKESGEALLGFLHENKEVFFKNRDKYFEKGKEILEKRKNLKNQENNEIGKEEIKELLELVNIFKSKNQDLGVYIQERFKKKLFQDLTISQFEIIKDYIKNL
;
A
#
# COMPACT_ATOMS: atom_id res chain seq x y z
N MET A 1 -26.67 -16.80 58.19
CA MET A 1 -26.74 -17.71 57.03
C MET A 1 -27.47 -17.11 55.84
N LYS A 2 -28.81 -16.95 55.84
CA LYS A 2 -29.53 -16.47 54.64
C LYS A 2 -29.18 -15.04 54.19
N ILE A 3 -28.90 -14.15 55.14
CA ILE A 3 -28.49 -12.75 54.87
C ILE A 3 -27.06 -12.68 54.32
N ASP A 4 -26.16 -13.51 54.85
CA ASP A 4 -24.76 -13.56 54.40
C ASP A 4 -24.66 -14.09 52.97
N GLU A 5 -25.44 -15.12 52.63
CA GLU A 5 -25.56 -15.64 51.26
C GLU A 5 -26.15 -14.60 50.29
N LEU A 6 -27.12 -13.80 50.75
CA LEU A 6 -27.70 -12.70 49.97
C LEU A 6 -26.67 -11.58 49.73
N ASN A 7 -25.87 -11.24 50.74
CA ASN A 7 -24.82 -10.25 50.64
C ASN A 7 -23.70 -10.71 49.70
N GLU A 8 -23.32 -11.99 49.76
CA GLU A 8 -22.32 -12.57 48.86
C GLU A 8 -22.81 -12.56 47.41
N LYS A 9 -24.08 -12.92 47.17
CA LYS A 9 -24.70 -12.82 45.84
C LYS A 9 -24.76 -11.38 45.34
N LEU A 10 -25.12 -10.43 46.21
CA LEU A 10 -25.17 -9.01 45.88
C LEU A 10 -23.77 -8.47 45.51
N GLN A 11 -22.74 -8.89 46.25
CA GLN A 11 -21.36 -8.52 45.97
C GLN A 11 -20.89 -9.07 44.62
N LYS A 12 -21.11 -10.36 44.35
CA LYS A 12 -20.81 -10.98 43.05
C LYS A 12 -21.54 -10.29 41.88
N SER A 13 -22.81 -9.93 42.08
CA SER A 13 -23.57 -9.18 41.09
C SER A 13 -23.01 -7.78 40.84
N ARG A 14 -22.55 -7.07 41.88
CA ARG A 14 -21.91 -5.76 41.74
C ARG A 14 -20.58 -5.83 41.00
N GLU A 15 -19.76 -6.82 41.31
CA GLU A 15 -18.48 -7.06 40.62
C GLU A 15 -18.70 -7.34 39.14
N LYS A 16 -19.66 -8.20 38.82
CA LYS A 16 -20.03 -8.51 37.43
C LYS A 16 -20.59 -7.30 36.68
N LEU A 17 -21.33 -6.43 37.37
CA LEU A 17 -21.86 -5.21 36.78
C LEU A 17 -20.72 -4.21 36.46
N GLN A 18 -19.74 -4.07 37.36
CA GLN A 18 -18.55 -3.26 37.11
C GLN A 18 -17.70 -3.79 35.96
N GLU A 19 -17.56 -5.10 35.82
CA GLU A 19 -16.86 -5.74 34.70
C GLU A 19 -17.56 -5.40 33.37
N LEU A 20 -18.87 -5.59 33.29
CA LEU A 20 -19.68 -5.27 32.10
C LEU A 20 -19.61 -3.78 31.72
N GLU A 21 -19.59 -2.87 32.71
CA GLU A 21 -19.43 -1.44 32.47
C GLU A 21 -18.05 -1.10 31.88
N ARG A 22 -16.98 -1.74 32.37
CA ARG A 22 -15.63 -1.59 31.82
C ARG A 22 -15.55 -2.09 30.38
N ASP A 23 -16.10 -3.28 30.11
CA ASP A 23 -16.12 -3.87 28.77
C ASP A 23 -16.91 -3.00 27.79
N LYS A 24 -18.06 -2.47 28.21
CA LYS A 24 -18.84 -1.51 27.42
C LYS A 24 -18.01 -0.26 27.06
N LYS A 25 -17.28 0.30 28.02
CA LYS A 25 -16.42 1.47 27.80
C LYS A 25 -15.29 1.18 26.81
N ILE A 26 -14.66 0.01 26.92
CA ILE A 26 -13.62 -0.45 26.00
C ILE A 26 -14.20 -0.63 24.59
N TYR A 27 -15.34 -1.30 24.48
CA TYR A 27 -16.04 -1.49 23.21
C TYR A 27 -16.37 -0.17 22.51
N MET A 28 -16.98 0.79 23.22
CA MET A 28 -17.29 2.11 22.67
C MET A 28 -16.03 2.89 22.23
N SER A 29 -14.94 2.77 22.98
CA SER A 29 -13.64 3.36 22.61
C SER A 29 -13.08 2.74 21.34
N ASN A 30 -13.16 1.41 21.22
CA ASN A 30 -12.72 0.67 20.04
C ASN A 30 -13.57 0.99 18.82
N GLU A 31 -14.89 1.04 18.95
CA GLU A 31 -15.81 1.45 17.87
C GLU A 31 -15.50 2.87 17.40
N SER A 32 -15.24 3.78 18.33
CA SER A 32 -14.81 5.16 18.04
C SER A 32 -13.46 5.18 17.30
N ARG A 33 -12.51 4.32 17.68
CA ARG A 33 -11.21 4.18 17.01
C ARG A 33 -11.36 3.64 15.59
N GLU A 34 -12.21 2.64 15.38
CA GLU A 34 -12.50 2.09 14.05
C GLU A 34 -13.16 3.13 13.14
N LYS A 35 -14.14 3.89 13.66
CA LYS A 35 -14.77 4.99 12.93
C LYS A 35 -13.73 6.04 12.51
N ARG A 36 -12.82 6.43 13.41
CA ARG A 36 -11.71 7.35 13.08
C ARG A 36 -10.79 6.79 12.00
N ARG A 37 -10.39 5.51 12.11
CA ARG A 37 -9.55 4.84 11.10
C ARG A 37 -10.24 4.79 9.73
N LYS A 38 -11.53 4.45 9.69
CA LYS A 38 -12.32 4.43 8.45
C LYS A 38 -12.40 5.82 7.82
N ARG A 39 -12.66 6.85 8.61
CA ARG A 39 -12.66 8.24 8.14
C ARG A 39 -11.31 8.66 7.57
N ALA A 40 -10.21 8.36 8.26
CA ALA A 40 -8.86 8.67 7.78
C ALA A 40 -8.56 7.97 6.44
N ARG A 41 -8.89 6.67 6.31
CA ARG A 41 -8.75 5.94 5.03
C ARG A 41 -9.55 6.58 3.90
N ASN A 42 -10.79 6.97 4.18
CA ASN A 42 -11.63 7.64 3.18
C ASN A 42 -11.04 8.99 2.74
N LEU A 43 -10.50 9.77 3.66
CA LEU A 43 -9.86 11.06 3.34
C LEU A 43 -8.59 10.87 2.50
N ILE A 44 -7.77 9.87 2.83
CA ILE A 44 -6.58 9.52 2.04
C ILE A 44 -6.99 9.14 0.61
N MET A 45 -8.02 8.30 0.47
CA MET A 45 -8.55 7.91 -0.84
C MET A 45 -9.05 9.13 -1.63
N LEU A 46 -9.81 10.03 -1.00
CA LEU A 46 -10.29 11.26 -1.66
C LEU A 46 -9.14 12.18 -2.08
N GLY A 47 -8.12 12.34 -1.25
CA GLY A 47 -6.91 13.09 -1.60
C GLY A 47 -6.22 12.50 -2.84
N ALA A 48 -6.03 11.19 -2.87
CA ALA A 48 -5.44 10.50 -4.02
C ALA A 48 -6.29 10.66 -5.30
N LEU A 49 -7.62 10.69 -5.20
CA LEU A 49 -8.49 10.97 -6.34
C LEU A 49 -8.32 12.40 -6.87
N PHE A 50 -8.15 13.38 -5.97
CA PHE A 50 -7.85 14.75 -6.40
C PHE A 50 -6.48 14.87 -7.05
N GLU A 51 -5.45 14.19 -6.53
CA GLU A 51 -4.13 14.15 -7.19
C GLU A 51 -4.21 13.54 -8.60
N ILE A 52 -5.00 12.47 -8.79
CA ILE A 52 -5.21 11.84 -10.10
C ILE A 52 -5.77 12.84 -11.10
N GLU A 53 -6.71 13.69 -10.68
CA GLU A 53 -7.34 14.71 -11.52
C GLU A 53 -6.62 16.07 -11.44
N SER A 54 -5.44 16.14 -10.81
CA SER A 54 -4.65 17.37 -10.62
C SER A 54 -5.40 18.51 -9.91
N LEU A 55 -6.33 18.16 -9.02
CA LEU A 55 -7.12 19.08 -8.19
C LEU A 55 -6.57 19.22 -6.77
N ASP A 56 -5.46 18.55 -6.44
CA ASP A 56 -4.83 18.54 -5.11
C ASP A 56 -4.28 19.91 -4.68
N LYS A 57 -4.06 20.81 -5.63
CA LYS A 57 -3.56 22.18 -5.39
C LYS A 57 -4.65 23.24 -5.32
N GLU A 58 -5.89 22.87 -5.64
CA GLU A 58 -7.01 23.80 -5.62
C GLU A 58 -7.42 24.16 -4.18
N SER A 59 -7.94 25.37 -4.00
CA SER A 59 -8.45 25.82 -2.69
C SER A 59 -9.67 25.01 -2.27
N GLY A 60 -9.80 24.74 -0.96
CA GLY A 60 -10.93 24.00 -0.43
C GLY A 60 -12.27 24.70 -0.69
N GLU A 61 -12.28 26.03 -0.69
CA GLU A 61 -13.43 26.87 -0.99
C GLU A 61 -13.91 26.70 -2.44
N ALA A 62 -12.98 26.70 -3.40
CA ALA A 62 -13.31 26.48 -4.81
C ALA A 62 -13.88 25.07 -5.05
N LEU A 63 -13.24 24.04 -4.48
CA LEU A 63 -13.73 22.66 -4.57
C LEU A 63 -15.10 22.51 -3.91
N LEU A 64 -15.32 23.15 -2.76
CA LEU A 64 -16.61 23.12 -2.08
C LEU A 64 -17.70 23.81 -2.89
N GLY A 65 -17.41 24.98 -3.49
CA GLY A 65 -18.32 25.68 -4.39
C GLY A 65 -18.73 24.82 -5.58
N PHE A 66 -17.74 24.24 -6.27
CA PHE A 66 -17.99 23.34 -7.40
C PHE A 66 -18.86 22.14 -7.01
N LEU A 67 -18.55 21.47 -5.90
CA LEU A 67 -19.34 20.34 -5.40
C LEU A 67 -20.77 20.76 -5.04
N HIS A 68 -20.94 21.93 -4.43
CA HIS A 68 -22.25 22.45 -4.04
C HIS A 68 -23.15 22.68 -5.26
N GLU A 69 -22.60 23.29 -6.32
CA GLU A 69 -23.32 23.57 -7.57
C GLU A 69 -23.65 22.29 -8.36
N ASN A 70 -22.78 21.28 -8.30
CA ASN A 70 -22.89 20.09 -9.13
C ASN A 70 -23.49 18.86 -8.43
N LYS A 71 -23.80 18.92 -7.12
CA LYS A 71 -24.28 17.76 -6.34
C LYS A 71 -25.51 17.08 -6.97
N GLU A 72 -26.47 17.85 -7.47
CA GLU A 72 -27.71 17.29 -8.03
C GLU A 72 -27.45 16.62 -9.37
N VAL A 73 -26.56 17.21 -10.18
CA VAL A 73 -26.10 16.62 -11.45
C VAL A 73 -25.32 15.34 -11.17
N PHE A 74 -24.49 15.32 -10.12
CA PHE A 74 -23.77 14.14 -9.67
C PHE A 74 -24.72 12.99 -9.37
N PHE A 75 -25.73 13.20 -8.52
CA PHE A 75 -26.66 12.13 -8.15
C PHE A 75 -27.49 11.63 -9.32
N LYS A 76 -27.94 12.52 -10.21
CA LYS A 76 -28.68 12.13 -11.43
C LYS A 76 -27.86 11.27 -12.39
N ASN A 77 -26.54 11.46 -12.44
CA ASN A 77 -25.64 10.77 -13.37
C ASN A 77 -24.68 9.82 -12.65
N ARG A 78 -25.02 9.37 -11.43
CA ARG A 78 -24.11 8.63 -10.56
C ARG A 78 -23.50 7.39 -11.24
N ASP A 79 -24.32 6.60 -11.92
CA ASP A 79 -23.87 5.36 -12.56
C ASP A 79 -22.92 5.64 -13.73
N LYS A 80 -23.21 6.70 -14.51
CA LYS A 80 -22.31 7.17 -15.57
C LYS A 80 -20.95 7.60 -15.00
N TYR A 81 -20.93 8.33 -13.89
CA TYR A 81 -19.68 8.73 -13.24
C TYR A 81 -18.94 7.55 -12.64
N PHE A 82 -19.66 6.55 -12.11
CA PHE A 82 -19.07 5.33 -11.61
C PHE A 82 -18.33 4.56 -12.71
N GLU A 83 -18.97 4.33 -13.87
CA GLU A 83 -18.33 3.64 -14.99
C GLU A 83 -17.12 4.41 -15.53
N LYS A 84 -17.25 5.74 -15.70
CA LYS A 84 -16.11 6.58 -16.10
C LYS A 84 -14.95 6.49 -15.11
N GLY A 85 -15.23 6.54 -13.81
CA GLY A 85 -14.20 6.40 -12.77
C GLY A 85 -13.52 5.04 -12.81
N LYS A 86 -14.28 3.96 -13.05
CA LYS A 86 -13.75 2.61 -13.20
C LYS A 86 -12.79 2.50 -14.38
N GLU A 87 -13.15 3.07 -15.54
CA GLU A 87 -12.28 3.09 -16.71
C GLU A 87 -10.96 3.82 -16.45
N ILE A 88 -11.00 4.97 -15.77
CA ILE A 88 -9.79 5.75 -15.42
C ILE A 88 -8.87 4.92 -14.51
N LEU A 89 -9.43 4.28 -13.49
CA LEU A 89 -8.67 3.46 -12.54
C LEU A 89 -8.04 2.23 -13.21
N GLU A 90 -8.77 1.53 -14.08
CA GLU A 90 -8.25 0.38 -14.82
C GLU A 90 -7.13 0.78 -15.79
N LYS A 91 -7.27 1.90 -16.51
CA LYS A 91 -6.18 2.43 -17.35
C LYS A 91 -4.91 2.67 -16.54
N ARG A 92 -5.03 3.29 -15.37
CA ARG A 92 -3.89 3.55 -14.48
C ARG A 92 -3.24 2.26 -13.97
N LYS A 93 -4.04 1.25 -13.64
CA LYS A 93 -3.53 -0.07 -13.23
C LYS A 93 -2.76 -0.74 -14.35
N ASN A 94 -3.27 -0.66 -15.58
CA ASN A 94 -2.61 -1.23 -16.76
C ASN A 94 -1.30 -0.51 -17.08
N LEU A 95 -1.25 0.82 -16.98
CA LEU A 95 -0.02 1.60 -17.16
C LEU A 95 1.05 1.18 -16.14
N LYS A 96 0.70 1.08 -14.86
CA LYS A 96 1.64 0.58 -13.83
C LYS A 96 2.12 -0.84 -14.10
N ASN A 97 1.24 -1.72 -14.59
CA ASN A 97 1.63 -3.08 -14.95
C ASN A 97 2.55 -3.10 -16.17
N GLN A 98 2.34 -2.21 -17.14
CA GLN A 98 3.23 -2.04 -18.29
C GLN A 98 4.61 -1.54 -17.87
N GLU A 99 4.67 -0.47 -17.05
CA GLU A 99 5.93 0.05 -16.49
C GLU A 99 6.69 -1.04 -15.73
N ASN A 100 6.02 -1.80 -14.86
CA ASN A 100 6.67 -2.89 -14.12
C ASN A 100 7.15 -4.02 -15.05
N ASN A 101 6.43 -4.31 -16.13
CA ASN A 101 6.83 -5.31 -17.13
C ASN A 101 7.99 -4.83 -18.01
N GLU A 102 8.06 -3.54 -18.32
CA GLU A 102 9.16 -2.94 -19.08
C GLU A 102 10.43 -2.89 -18.24
N ILE A 103 10.34 -2.44 -16.98
CA ILE A 103 11.46 -2.46 -16.02
C ILE A 103 11.99 -3.88 -15.85
N GLY A 104 11.11 -4.86 -15.61
CA GLY A 104 11.52 -6.26 -15.47
C GLY A 104 12.14 -6.85 -16.75
N LYS A 105 11.75 -6.38 -17.93
CA LYS A 105 12.35 -6.83 -19.21
C LYS A 105 13.72 -6.21 -19.45
N GLU A 106 13.90 -4.93 -19.13
CA GLU A 106 15.20 -4.24 -19.28
C GLU A 106 16.23 -4.85 -18.33
N GLU A 107 15.87 -5.10 -17.07
CA GLU A 107 16.73 -5.75 -16.07
C GLU A 107 17.13 -7.18 -16.48
N ILE A 108 16.18 -7.96 -16.99
CA ILE A 108 16.45 -9.32 -17.50
C ILE A 108 17.37 -9.26 -18.73
N LYS A 109 17.15 -8.31 -19.64
CA LYS A 109 17.97 -8.13 -20.84
C LYS A 109 19.40 -7.75 -20.45
N GLU A 110 19.58 -6.80 -19.54
CA GLU A 110 20.89 -6.44 -19.00
C GLU A 110 21.59 -7.64 -18.35
N LEU A 111 20.89 -8.43 -17.53
CA LEU A 111 21.45 -9.65 -16.93
C LEU A 111 21.89 -10.68 -17.98
N LEU A 112 21.08 -10.88 -19.04
CA LEU A 112 21.42 -11.79 -20.14
C LEU A 112 22.64 -11.29 -20.92
N GLU A 113 22.75 -9.98 -21.15
CA GLU A 113 23.93 -9.37 -21.77
C GLU A 113 25.18 -9.61 -20.93
N LEU A 114 25.12 -9.39 -19.61
CA LEU A 114 26.24 -9.66 -18.70
C LEU A 114 26.68 -11.14 -18.74
N VAL A 115 25.72 -12.07 -18.68
CA VAL A 115 25.99 -13.52 -18.78
C VAL A 115 26.68 -13.86 -20.10
N ASN A 116 26.21 -13.29 -21.22
CA ASN A 116 26.79 -13.54 -22.54
C ASN A 116 28.20 -12.97 -22.67
N ILE A 117 28.47 -11.80 -22.11
CA ILE A 117 29.81 -11.20 -22.14
C ILE A 117 30.80 -12.06 -21.33
N PHE A 118 30.42 -12.49 -20.13
CA PHE A 118 31.24 -13.40 -19.33
C PHE A 118 31.56 -14.70 -20.08
N LYS A 119 30.53 -15.32 -20.69
CA LYS A 119 30.72 -16.51 -21.54
C LYS A 119 31.68 -16.26 -22.70
N SER A 120 31.56 -15.11 -23.39
CA SER A 120 32.45 -14.76 -24.52
C SER A 120 33.92 -14.62 -24.10
N LYS A 121 34.17 -14.28 -22.83
CA LYS A 121 35.50 -14.18 -22.22
C LYS A 121 35.94 -15.47 -21.55
N ASN A 122 35.21 -16.58 -21.75
CA ASN A 122 35.45 -17.89 -21.13
C ASN A 122 35.42 -17.85 -19.59
N GLN A 123 34.66 -16.90 -19.02
CA GLN A 123 34.44 -16.75 -17.58
C GLN A 123 32.98 -17.06 -17.24
N ASP A 124 32.74 -17.53 -16.01
CA ASP A 124 31.39 -17.76 -15.49
C ASP A 124 30.99 -16.62 -14.54
N LEU A 125 29.90 -15.94 -14.87
CA LEU A 125 29.42 -14.80 -14.09
C LEU A 125 28.95 -15.24 -12.68
N GLY A 126 28.38 -16.44 -12.55
CA GLY A 126 27.97 -16.99 -11.26
C GLY A 126 29.16 -17.25 -10.35
N VAL A 127 30.25 -17.80 -10.91
CA VAL A 127 31.52 -17.99 -10.19
C VAL A 127 32.08 -16.64 -9.74
N TYR A 128 32.12 -15.64 -10.63
CA TYR A 128 32.58 -14.29 -10.30
C TYR A 128 31.80 -13.68 -9.13
N ILE A 129 30.47 -13.77 -9.16
CA ILE A 129 29.61 -13.24 -8.10
C ILE A 129 29.86 -13.95 -6.76
N GLN A 130 30.01 -15.28 -6.80
CA GLN A 130 30.27 -16.06 -5.62
C GLN A 130 31.65 -15.73 -5.02
N GLU A 131 32.68 -15.57 -5.84
CA GLU A 131 34.02 -15.25 -5.37
C GLU A 131 34.11 -13.83 -4.82
N ARG A 132 33.58 -12.85 -5.56
CA ARG A 132 33.70 -11.41 -5.29
C ARG A 132 32.75 -10.90 -4.22
N PHE A 133 31.50 -11.36 -4.22
CA PHE A 133 30.45 -10.83 -3.33
C PHE A 133 29.94 -11.85 -2.32
N LYS A 134 30.39 -13.12 -2.39
CA LYS A 134 29.94 -14.23 -1.53
C LYS A 134 28.43 -14.50 -1.64
N LYS A 135 27.85 -14.26 -2.82
CA LYS A 135 26.43 -14.47 -3.11
C LYS A 135 26.22 -15.67 -4.03
N LYS A 136 25.11 -16.37 -3.85
CA LYS A 136 24.77 -17.56 -4.66
C LYS A 136 23.84 -17.24 -5.82
N LEU A 137 22.96 -16.25 -5.67
CA LEU A 137 21.97 -15.89 -6.69
C LEU A 137 22.15 -14.44 -7.13
N PHE A 138 21.85 -14.18 -8.40
CA PHE A 138 21.89 -12.84 -9.01
C PHE A 138 20.95 -11.85 -8.33
N GLN A 139 19.76 -12.31 -7.95
CA GLN A 139 18.74 -11.54 -7.24
C GLN A 139 19.22 -11.01 -5.88
N ASP A 140 20.28 -11.59 -5.33
CA ASP A 140 20.82 -11.16 -4.05
C ASP A 140 21.74 -9.94 -4.21
N LEU A 141 22.17 -9.57 -5.43
CA LEU A 141 23.06 -8.45 -5.67
C LEU A 141 22.41 -7.11 -5.32
N THR A 142 23.19 -6.22 -4.70
CA THR A 142 22.77 -4.82 -4.53
C THR A 142 23.07 -4.02 -5.80
N ILE A 143 22.38 -2.89 -6.00
CA ILE A 143 22.61 -1.98 -7.14
C ILE A 143 24.10 -1.59 -7.25
N SER A 144 24.76 -1.25 -6.14
CA SER A 144 26.19 -0.91 -6.16
C SER A 144 27.08 -2.07 -6.60
N GLN A 145 26.76 -3.30 -6.21
CA GLN A 145 27.52 -4.49 -6.63
C GLN A 145 27.29 -4.82 -8.11
N PHE A 146 26.09 -4.56 -8.62
CA PHE A 146 25.76 -4.70 -10.03
C PHE A 146 26.57 -3.72 -10.90
N GLU A 147 26.71 -2.46 -10.48
CA GLU A 147 27.56 -1.48 -11.17
C GLU A 147 29.04 -1.90 -11.18
N ILE A 148 29.55 -2.48 -10.09
CA ILE A 148 30.92 -3.02 -10.05
C ILE A 148 31.13 -4.12 -11.09
N ILE A 149 30.12 -4.98 -11.33
CA ILE A 149 30.18 -6.01 -12.38
C ILE A 149 30.21 -5.36 -13.76
N LYS A 150 29.34 -4.36 -14.01
CA LYS A 150 29.32 -3.61 -15.28
C LYS A 150 30.67 -2.97 -15.58
N ASP A 151 31.30 -2.35 -14.58
CA ASP A 151 32.60 -1.72 -14.75
C ASP A 151 33.75 -2.72 -14.88
N TYR A 152 33.70 -3.86 -14.19
CA TYR A 152 34.66 -4.94 -14.39
C TYR A 152 34.65 -5.44 -15.85
N ILE A 153 33.46 -5.61 -16.43
CA ILE A 153 33.31 -6.02 -17.83
C ILE A 153 33.86 -4.99 -18.81
N LYS A 154 33.66 -3.70 -18.58
CA LYS A 154 34.22 -2.64 -19.45
C LYS A 154 35.75 -2.67 -19.49
N ASN A 155 36.39 -3.26 -18.47
CA ASN A 155 37.84 -3.32 -18.30
C ASN A 155 38.43 -4.71 -18.62
N LEU A 156 37.62 -5.64 -19.16
CA LEU A 156 37.99 -7.02 -19.55
C LEU A 156 38.23 -7.16 -21.07
#